data_AF-A0A9P8N0D8-F1
#
_entry.id   AF-A0A9P8N0D8-F1
#
_cell.length_a   1.000
_cell.length_b   1.000
_cell.length_c   1.000
_cell.angle_alpha   90.00
_cell.angle_beta   90.00
_cell.angle_gamma   90.00
#
_symmetry.space_group_name_H-M   'P 1'
#
loop_
_entity.id
_entity.type
_entity.pdbx_description
1 polymer ?
#
loop_
_entity_poly.entity_id
_entity_poly.type
_entity_poly.pdbx_seq_one_letter_code
_entity_poly.pdbx_strand_id
1 'polypeptide(L)'
;MPKVPPKDTRPVIPLPRGEDDETVRLIKEKLPTPLGHLAGFFSKKESNQLPPLRGPGRDMKIYLTKPLPERSRGVYRNPHHLDELLRKTIQDYLDKGFIESCWPGFASPAFFVPKGDMGMD
;
A
#
# COMPACT_ATOMS: atom_id res chain seq x y z
N MET A 1 43.36 22.71 -12.01
CA MET A 1 42.65 22.32 -10.77
C MET A 1 41.41 21.54 -11.16
N PRO A 2 41.20 20.30 -10.66
CA PRO A 2 39.94 19.61 -10.90
C PRO A 2 38.79 20.39 -10.23
N LYS A 3 37.77 20.75 -11.01
CA LYS A 3 36.56 21.41 -10.49
C LYS A 3 35.88 20.42 -9.55
N VAL A 4 35.83 20.74 -8.26
CA VAL A 4 34.99 20.02 -7.30
C VAL A 4 33.55 20.14 -7.79
N PRO A 5 32.83 19.03 -7.99
CA PRO A 5 31.43 19.09 -8.40
C PRO A 5 30.63 19.88 -7.34
N PRO A 6 29.63 20.68 -7.75
CA PRO A 6 28.81 21.42 -6.81
C PRO A 6 28.21 20.46 -5.78
N LYS A 7 28.25 20.82 -4.50
CA LYS A 7 27.54 20.06 -3.46
C LYS A 7 26.06 20.04 -3.81
N ASP A 8 25.47 18.85 -3.81
CA ASP A 8 24.02 18.70 -3.92
C ASP A 8 23.39 19.27 -2.65
N THR A 9 22.63 20.36 -2.79
CA THR A 9 21.98 21.08 -1.69
C THR A 9 20.54 20.62 -1.46
N ARG A 10 20.06 19.64 -2.24
CA ARG A 10 18.68 19.16 -2.13
C ARG A 10 18.45 18.39 -0.83
N PRO A 11 17.24 18.47 -0.24
CA PRO A 11 16.91 17.70 0.94
C PRO A 11 17.01 16.20 0.63
N VAL A 12 17.70 15.47 1.48
CA VAL A 12 17.83 14.01 1.37
C VAL A 12 16.69 13.36 2.16
N ILE A 13 15.94 12.49 1.49
CA ILE A 13 14.96 11.62 2.12
C ILE A 13 15.66 10.28 2.42
N PRO A 14 16.02 10.01 3.70
CA PRO A 14 16.73 8.79 4.05
C PRO A 14 15.79 7.58 3.99
N LEU A 15 16.33 6.41 3.70
CA LEU A 15 15.61 5.15 3.89
C LEU A 15 15.42 4.89 5.40
N PRO A 16 14.26 4.38 5.82
CA PRO A 16 14.02 4.07 7.22
C PRO A 16 14.91 2.89 7.69
N ARG A 17 15.15 2.83 9.00
CA ARG A 17 15.84 1.67 9.60
C ARG A 17 15.02 0.39 9.42
N GLY A 18 15.68 -0.68 9.00
CA GLY A 18 15.05 -1.97 8.73
C GLY A 18 14.18 -1.95 7.47
N GLU A 19 14.64 -1.27 6.41
CA GLU A 19 14.07 -1.39 5.07
C GLU A 19 14.29 -2.80 4.51
N ASP A 20 13.44 -3.19 3.55
CA ASP A 20 13.54 -4.43 2.81
C ASP A 20 14.81 -4.47 1.91
N ASP A 21 15.61 -5.53 2.06
CA ASP A 21 16.91 -5.65 1.37
C ASP A 21 16.79 -5.63 -0.16
N GLU A 22 15.73 -6.23 -0.68
CA GLU A 22 15.43 -6.24 -2.11
C GLU A 22 15.13 -4.81 -2.62
N THR A 23 14.36 -4.05 -1.85
CA THR A 23 14.08 -2.63 -2.12
C THR A 23 15.37 -1.81 -2.13
N VAL A 24 16.26 -2.02 -1.16
CA VAL A 24 17.57 -1.35 -1.11
C VAL A 24 18.40 -1.69 -2.36
N ARG A 25 18.41 -2.95 -2.79
CA ARG A 25 19.11 -3.39 -4.00
C ARG A 25 18.56 -2.70 -5.25
N LEU A 26 17.24 -2.72 -5.42
CA LEU A 26 16.56 -2.12 -6.58
C LEU A 26 16.78 -0.60 -6.66
N ILE A 27 16.77 0.10 -5.52
CA ILE A 27 17.06 1.53 -5.48
C ILE A 27 18.49 1.81 -5.97
N LYS A 28 19.48 1.04 -5.50
CA LYS A 28 20.87 1.21 -5.93
C LYS A 28 21.08 0.95 -7.42
N GLU A 29 20.36 -0.04 -7.96
CA GLU A 29 20.48 -0.45 -9.37
C GLU A 29 19.73 0.49 -10.32
N LYS A 30 18.51 0.93 -9.94
CA LYS A 30 17.56 1.56 -10.85
C LYS A 30 17.37 3.06 -10.62
N LEU A 31 17.68 3.60 -9.45
CA LEU A 31 17.48 5.03 -9.18
C LEU A 31 18.56 5.86 -9.88
N PRO A 32 18.20 6.76 -10.83
CA PRO A 32 19.19 7.60 -11.48
C PRO A 32 19.93 8.48 -10.46
N THR A 33 21.24 8.64 -10.62
CA THR A 33 22.08 9.45 -9.72
C THR A 33 21.51 10.85 -9.44
N PRO A 34 20.96 11.59 -10.42
CA PRO A 34 20.34 12.89 -10.15
C PRO A 34 19.17 12.84 -9.16
N LEU A 35 18.54 11.69 -8.97
CA LEU A 35 17.40 11.47 -8.07
C LEU A 35 17.79 10.75 -6.77
N GLY A 36 19.09 10.51 -6.52
CA GLY A 36 19.55 9.77 -5.34
C GLY A 36 19.08 10.34 -4.00
N HIS A 37 18.92 11.66 -3.90
CA HIS A 37 18.37 12.35 -2.73
C HIS A 37 16.91 11.94 -2.39
N LEU A 38 16.19 11.31 -3.31
CA LEU A 38 14.82 10.81 -3.12
C LEU A 38 14.76 9.31 -2.82
N ALA A 39 15.88 8.64 -2.52
CA ALA A 39 15.91 7.20 -2.27
C ALA A 39 14.86 6.74 -1.25
N GLY A 40 14.69 7.47 -0.14
CA GLY A 40 13.69 7.15 0.89
C GLY A 40 12.24 7.18 0.39
N PHE A 41 11.93 7.93 -0.67
CA PHE A 41 10.59 7.98 -1.27
C PHE A 41 10.12 6.61 -1.82
N PHE A 42 11.07 5.72 -2.12
CA PHE A 42 10.78 4.37 -2.61
C PHE A 42 10.78 3.32 -1.48
N SER A 43 10.64 3.76 -0.22
CA SER A 43 10.55 2.86 0.93
C SER A 43 9.33 1.93 0.83
N LYS A 44 9.59 0.62 0.81
CA LYS A 44 8.53 -0.40 0.88
C LYS A 44 7.95 -0.45 2.28
N LYS A 45 8.77 -0.25 3.31
CA LYS A 45 8.32 -0.17 4.70
C LYS A 45 7.30 0.95 4.91
N GLU A 46 7.61 2.18 4.50
CA GLU A 46 6.68 3.31 4.62
C GLU A 46 5.45 3.12 3.71
N SER A 47 5.62 2.52 2.52
CA SER A 47 4.49 2.18 1.64
C SER A 47 3.50 1.17 2.25
N ASN A 48 3.90 0.40 3.26
CA ASN A 48 3.03 -0.53 3.98
C ASN A 48 2.37 0.12 5.21
N GLN A 49 2.44 1.44 5.35
CA GLN A 49 1.79 2.18 6.43
C GLN A 49 0.72 3.10 5.87
N LEU A 50 -0.42 3.19 6.58
CA LEU A 50 -1.44 4.15 6.23
C LEU A 50 -0.92 5.57 6.49
N PRO A 51 -1.02 6.50 5.52
CA PRO A 51 -0.67 7.89 5.78
C PRO A 51 -1.62 8.48 6.83
N PRO A 52 -1.16 9.47 7.61
CA PRO A 52 -2.02 10.15 8.57
C PRO A 52 -3.19 10.82 7.85
N LEU A 53 -4.33 10.90 8.55
CA LEU A 53 -5.49 11.66 8.07
C LEU A 53 -5.07 13.10 7.79
N ARG A 54 -5.42 13.59 6.59
CA ARG A 54 -4.96 14.91 6.13
C ARG A 54 -5.85 16.04 6.66
N GLY A 55 -7.00 15.69 7.23
CA GLY A 55 -7.92 16.60 7.89
C GLY A 55 -9.17 16.91 7.05
N PRO A 56 -10.09 17.72 7.59
CA PRO A 56 -11.40 17.97 6.99
C PRO A 56 -11.30 18.46 5.54
N GLY A 57 -12.05 17.81 4.64
CA GLY A 57 -12.13 18.19 3.23
C GLY A 57 -10.98 17.71 2.34
N ARG A 58 -9.92 17.10 2.89
CA ARG A 58 -8.82 16.51 2.12
C ARG A 58 -8.98 15.01 1.91
N ASP A 59 -9.57 14.33 2.88
CA ASP A 59 -9.83 12.90 2.79
C ASP A 59 -11.12 12.64 2.01
N MET A 60 -11.11 11.56 1.23
CA MET A 60 -12.18 11.27 0.26
C MET A 60 -13.49 10.96 0.98
N LYS A 61 -14.56 11.64 0.56
CA LYS A 61 -15.94 11.33 0.98
C LYS A 61 -16.68 10.68 -0.17
N ILE A 62 -17.35 9.56 0.10
CA ILE A 62 -18.22 8.90 -0.85
C ILE A 62 -19.64 9.42 -0.62
N TYR A 63 -20.17 10.20 -1.57
CA TYR A 63 -21.53 10.72 -1.51
C TYR A 63 -22.50 9.75 -2.19
N LEU A 64 -23.62 9.50 -1.51
CA LEU A 64 -24.67 8.63 -2.04
C LEU A 64 -25.49 9.37 -3.10
N THR A 65 -25.64 8.76 -4.27
CA THR A 65 -26.56 9.26 -5.32
C THR A 65 -27.99 8.75 -5.12
N LYS A 66 -28.17 7.71 -4.29
CA LYS A 66 -29.44 7.10 -3.91
C LYS A 66 -29.35 6.62 -2.45
N PRO A 67 -30.48 6.53 -1.72
CA PRO A 67 -30.50 5.92 -0.39
C PRO A 67 -29.91 4.51 -0.39
N LEU A 68 -29.32 4.11 0.74
CA LEU A 68 -28.82 2.73 0.91
C LEU A 68 -29.99 1.73 0.86
N PRO A 69 -29.79 0.55 0.26
CA PRO A 69 -30.83 -0.49 0.24
C PRO A 69 -31.08 -1.00 1.67
N GLU A 70 -32.31 -1.39 1.99
CA GLU A 70 -32.69 -1.82 3.34
C GLU A 70 -31.94 -3.09 3.83
N ARG A 71 -31.35 -3.87 2.91
CA ARG A 71 -30.57 -5.07 3.23
C ARG A 71 -29.26 -5.10 2.44
N SER A 72 -28.20 -5.53 3.13
CA SER A 72 -26.92 -5.89 2.50
C SER A 72 -27.11 -7.11 1.58
N ARG A 73 -26.43 -7.12 0.42
CA ARG A 73 -26.32 -8.34 -0.38
C ARG A 73 -25.36 -9.30 0.34
N GLY A 74 -25.72 -10.59 0.36
CA GLY A 74 -24.99 -11.62 1.10
C GLY A 74 -23.54 -11.81 0.63
N VAL A 75 -22.73 -12.42 1.49
CA VAL A 75 -21.34 -12.79 1.23
C VAL A 75 -21.30 -13.89 0.17
N TYR A 76 -20.53 -13.67 -0.90
CA TYR A 76 -20.28 -14.70 -1.91
C TYR A 76 -19.30 -15.75 -1.34
N ARG A 77 -19.52 -17.04 -1.65
CA ARG A 77 -18.59 -18.10 -1.22
C ARG A 77 -17.42 -18.18 -2.19
N ASN A 78 -16.20 -17.99 -1.68
CA ASN A 78 -14.99 -18.23 -2.45
C ASN A 78 -14.73 -19.75 -2.58
N PRO A 79 -14.08 -20.21 -3.67
CA PRO A 79 -13.60 -21.58 -3.77
C PRO A 79 -12.63 -21.93 -2.63
N HIS A 80 -12.77 -23.13 -2.05
CA HIS A 80 -12.00 -23.56 -0.88
C HIS A 80 -10.47 -23.49 -1.05
N HIS A 81 -9.96 -23.74 -2.27
CA HIS A 81 -8.53 -23.66 -2.54
C HIS A 81 -7.94 -22.25 -2.40
N LEU A 82 -8.79 -21.21 -2.28
CA LEU A 82 -8.37 -19.82 -2.06
C LEU A 82 -8.50 -19.38 -0.60
N ASP A 83 -9.05 -20.21 0.29
CA ASP A 83 -9.35 -19.81 1.68
C ASP A 83 -8.09 -19.40 2.44
N GLU A 84 -6.98 -20.13 2.27
CA GLU A 84 -5.72 -19.80 2.94
C GLU A 84 -5.14 -18.47 2.44
N LEU A 85 -5.15 -18.27 1.13
CA LEU A 85 -4.64 -17.06 0.50
C LEU A 85 -5.48 -15.85 0.89
N LEU A 86 -6.80 -15.99 0.87
CA LEU A 86 -7.74 -14.98 1.36
C LEU A 86 -7.45 -14.60 2.81
N ARG A 87 -7.28 -15.60 3.69
CA ARG A 87 -6.97 -15.37 5.11
C ARG A 87 -5.65 -14.60 5.28
N LYS A 88 -4.61 -14.99 4.54
CA LYS A 88 -3.30 -14.32 4.56
C LYS A 88 -3.41 -12.87 4.09
N THR A 89 -4.13 -12.60 2.99
CA THR A 89 -4.33 -11.24 2.48
C THR A 89 -5.13 -10.36 3.43
N ILE A 90 -6.21 -10.89 4.02
CA ILE A 90 -6.99 -10.14 5.02
C ILE A 90 -6.13 -9.81 6.23
N GLN A 91 -5.35 -10.77 6.73
CA GLN A 91 -4.45 -10.53 7.86
C GLN A 91 -3.39 -9.48 7.54
N ASP A 92 -2.74 -9.56 6.37
CA ASP A 92 -1.75 -8.56 5.93
C ASP A 92 -2.35 -7.14 5.89
N TYR A 93 -3.57 -6.99 5.39
CA TYR A 93 -4.23 -5.68 5.34
C TYR A 93 -4.68 -5.17 6.71
N LEU A 94 -5.07 -6.07 7.62
CA LEU A 94 -5.33 -5.71 9.03
C LEU A 94 -4.04 -5.26 9.72
N ASP A 95 -2.95 -6.00 9.55
CA ASP A 95 -1.65 -5.69 10.16
C ASP A 95 -1.10 -4.34 9.67
N LYS A 96 -1.35 -3.99 8.40
CA LYS A 96 -1.02 -2.68 7.80
C LYS A 96 -1.97 -1.54 8.19
N GLY A 97 -3.12 -1.87 8.78
CA GLY A 97 -4.19 -0.90 9.08
C GLY A 97 -4.90 -0.36 7.83
N PHE A 98 -4.85 -1.07 6.70
CA PHE A 98 -5.56 -0.68 5.47
C PHE A 98 -7.05 -1.00 5.53
N ILE A 99 -7.41 -2.02 6.32
CA ILE A 99 -8.79 -2.36 6.67
C ILE A 99 -8.90 -2.52 8.17
N GLU A 100 -10.12 -2.41 8.68
CA GLU A 100 -10.46 -2.63 10.08
C GLU A 100 -11.74 -3.45 10.22
N SER A 101 -11.87 -4.14 11.34
CA SER A 101 -13.12 -4.79 11.72
C SER A 101 -14.19 -3.73 11.94
N CYS A 102 -15.25 -3.78 11.15
CA CYS A 102 -16.41 -2.92 11.31
C CYS A 102 -17.68 -3.76 11.45
N TRP A 103 -18.70 -3.18 12.08
CA TRP A 103 -20.06 -3.70 12.08
C TRP A 103 -20.91 -2.85 11.14
N PRO A 104 -20.81 -3.03 9.82
CA PRO A 104 -21.59 -2.20 8.92
C PRO A 104 -22.99 -2.80 8.80
N GLY A 105 -24.01 -1.93 8.79
CA GLY A 105 -25.34 -2.30 8.31
C GLY A 105 -25.37 -2.71 6.82
N PHE A 106 -24.21 -2.67 6.14
CA PHE A 106 -24.07 -2.86 4.70
C PHE A 106 -22.76 -3.62 4.36
N ALA A 107 -22.86 -4.62 3.51
CA ALA A 107 -21.71 -5.38 3.01
C ALA A 107 -21.75 -5.46 1.48
N SER A 108 -20.57 -5.44 0.87
CA SER A 108 -20.40 -5.78 -0.55
C SER A 108 -19.70 -7.13 -0.64
N PRO A 109 -20.11 -8.03 -1.56
CA PRO A 109 -19.34 -9.24 -1.82
C PRO A 109 -17.95 -8.86 -2.34
N ALA A 110 -16.94 -9.65 -1.94
CA ALA A 110 -15.58 -9.56 -2.43
C ALA A 110 -15.20 -10.88 -3.12
N PHE A 111 -14.59 -10.78 -4.30
CA PHE A 111 -14.07 -11.92 -5.03
C PHE A 111 -12.56 -11.95 -4.89
N PHE A 112 -12.01 -13.10 -4.52
CA PHE A 112 -10.58 -13.29 -4.55
C PHE A 112 -10.15 -13.73 -5.94
N VAL A 113 -9.30 -12.93 -6.59
CA VAL A 113 -8.81 -13.21 -7.94
C VAL A 113 -7.29 -13.35 -7.87
N PRO A 114 -6.75 -14.56 -8.07
CA PRO A 114 -5.32 -14.75 -8.21
C PRO A 114 -4.79 -13.93 -9.40
N LYS A 115 -3.68 -13.25 -9.20
CA LYS A 115 -2.95 -12.61 -10.30
C LYS A 115 -2.34 -13.72 -11.15
N GLY A 116 -2.59 -13.73 -12.47
CA GLY A 116 -2.03 -14.74 -13.37
C GLY A 116 -0.50 -14.75 -13.38
N ASP A 117 0.07 -15.95 -13.44
CA ASP A 117 1.49 -16.34 -13.63
C ASP A 117 2.62 -15.67 -12.83
N MET A 118 2.38 -14.80 -11.84
CA MET A 118 3.46 -14.32 -10.96
C MET A 118 2.97 -13.97 -9.54
N GLY A 119 3.41 -14.74 -8.54
CA GLY A 119 3.23 -14.41 -7.13
C GLY A 119 3.27 -15.58 -6.13
N MET A 120 3.85 -16.73 -6.49
CA MET A 120 4.28 -17.75 -5.54
C MET A 120 5.80 -17.65 -5.45
N ASP A 121 6.28 -16.83 -4.52
CA ASP A 121 7.56 -16.95 -3.82
C ASP A 121 7.36 -16.40 -2.40
#